data_AF-A0A2M8S9X2-F1
#
_entry.id   AF-A0A2M8S9X2-F1
#
_cell.length_a   1.000
_cell.length_b   1.000
_cell.length_c   1.000
_cell.angle_alpha   90.00
_cell.angle_beta   90.00
_cell.angle_gamma   90.00
#
_symmetry.space_group_name_H-M   'P 1'
#
loop_
_entity.id
_entity.type
_entity.pdbx_description
1 polymer ?
#
loop_
_entity_poly.entity_id
_entity_poly.type
_entity_poly.pdbx_seq_one_letter_code
_entity_poly.pdbx_strand_id
1 'polypeptide(L)'
;MNERELRRTLSDLPLGGVRYYEQTGSTNDVALAWASAGAPDLALVIADEQTAGRGRLGRKWVTPPGAALAFSLVLRPRPVERDVIPLYSALGALAVVSALEEKYGSKPEIKWP
;
A
#
# COMPACT_ATOMS: atom_id res chain seq x y z
N MET A 1 5.97 2.30 -14.31
CA MET A 1 6.71 2.81 -13.13
C MET A 1 8.19 2.45 -13.26
N ASN A 2 9.14 3.34 -12.93
CA ASN A 2 10.58 3.01 -13.01
C ASN A 2 11.10 2.48 -11.67
N GLU A 3 11.51 1.20 -11.61
CA GLU A 3 11.98 0.58 -10.36
C GLU A 3 13.19 1.29 -9.74
N ARG A 4 14.16 1.70 -10.56
CA ARG A 4 15.39 2.33 -10.08
C ARG A 4 15.10 3.67 -9.41
N GLU A 5 14.25 4.47 -10.03
CA GLU A 5 13.80 5.74 -9.46
C GLU A 5 12.97 5.54 -8.20
N LEU A 6 12.08 4.55 -8.19
CA LEU A 6 11.28 4.19 -7.03
C LEU A 6 12.15 3.82 -5.83
N ARG A 7 13.16 2.96 -6.03
CA ARG A 7 14.10 2.56 -4.98
C ARG A 7 14.89 3.75 -4.42
N ARG A 8 15.27 4.70 -5.29
CA ARG A 8 15.93 5.94 -4.87
C ARG A 8 14.99 6.81 -4.05
N THR A 9 13.74 7.00 -4.47
CA THR A 9 12.77 7.84 -3.75
C THR A 9 12.41 7.27 -2.38
N LEU A 10 12.44 5.95 -2.23
CA LEU A 10 12.10 5.25 -0.98
C LEU A 10 13.31 5.03 -0.05
N SER A 11 14.53 5.44 -0.43
CA SER A 11 15.76 5.09 0.31
C SER A 11 15.81 5.62 1.74
N ASP A 12 15.16 6.75 1.98
CA ASP A 12 15.25 7.48 3.25
C ASP A 12 14.10 7.12 4.21
N LEU A 13 13.22 6.20 3.79
CA LEU A 13 12.11 5.74 4.61
C LEU A 13 12.52 4.53 5.45
N PRO A 14 11.99 4.39 6.68
CA PRO A 14 12.30 3.29 7.58
C PRO A 14 11.56 1.99 7.19
N LEU A 15 11.66 1.58 5.93
CA LEU A 15 10.93 0.42 5.40
C LEU A 15 11.62 -0.89 5.82
N GLY A 16 10.81 -1.89 6.18
CA GLY A 16 11.25 -3.25 6.49
C GLY A 16 11.74 -4.07 5.29
N GLY A 17 11.80 -3.45 4.11
CA GLY A 17 12.17 -4.04 2.83
C GLY A 17 11.16 -3.70 1.73
N VAL A 18 11.62 -3.66 0.49
CA VAL A 18 10.79 -3.31 -0.68
C VAL A 18 10.83 -4.43 -1.72
N ARG A 19 9.65 -4.92 -2.11
CA ARG A 19 9.46 -5.81 -3.26
C ARG A 19 8.70 -5.08 -4.35
N TYR A 20 9.33 -4.92 -5.50
CA TYR A 20 8.72 -4.36 -6.69
C TYR A 20 8.41 -5.47 -7.69
N TYR A 21 7.29 -5.34 -8.39
CA TYR A 21 6.89 -6.20 -9.49
C TYR A 21 6.45 -5.33 -10.66
N GLU A 22 6.88 -5.66 -11.87
CA GLU A 22 6.28 -5.06 -13.06
C GLU A 22 4.81 -5.46 -13.16
N GLN A 23 4.51 -6.74 -12.91
CA GLN A 23 3.15 -7.28 -12.88
C GLN A 23 2.99 -8.28 -11.73
N THR A 24 1.83 -8.25 -11.08
CA THR A 24 1.42 -9.29 -10.11
C THR A 24 -0.09 -9.50 -10.16
N GLY A 25 -0.60 -10.55 -9.51
CA GLY A 25 -2.03 -10.71 -9.31
C GLY A 25 -2.58 -9.60 -8.40
N SER A 26 -2.06 -9.49 -7.19
CA SER A 26 -2.48 -8.51 -6.17
C SER A 26 -1.29 -8.25 -5.23
N THR A 27 -0.90 -6.99 -5.04
CA THR A 27 0.14 -6.59 -4.08
C THR A 27 -0.25 -7.02 -2.67
N ASN A 28 -1.55 -7.00 -2.36
CA ASN A 28 -2.07 -7.38 -1.06
C ASN A 28 -1.90 -8.88 -0.79
N ASP A 29 -2.00 -9.72 -1.83
CA ASP A 29 -1.84 -11.17 -1.71
C ASP A 29 -0.37 -11.52 -1.51
N VAL A 30 0.51 -10.84 -2.25
CA VAL A 30 1.96 -10.95 -2.07
C VAL A 30 2.40 -10.45 -0.68
N ALA A 31 1.85 -9.32 -0.22
CA ALA A 31 2.13 -8.78 1.11
C ALA A 31 1.64 -9.72 2.21
N LEU A 32 0.45 -10.31 2.07
CA LEU A 32 -0.10 -11.29 3.02
C LEU A 32 0.79 -12.55 3.10
N ALA A 33 1.22 -13.07 1.95
CA ALA A 33 2.13 -14.21 1.90
C ALA A 33 3.48 -13.88 2.56
N TRP A 34 4.04 -12.70 2.28
CA TRP A 34 5.30 -12.27 2.88
C TRP A 34 5.17 -12.06 4.39
N ALA A 35 4.08 -11.43 4.84
CA ALA A 35 3.78 -11.25 6.27
C ALA A 35 3.66 -12.60 7.00
N SER A 36 3.03 -13.60 6.37
CA SER A 36 2.93 -14.96 6.90
C SER A 36 4.29 -15.65 6.98
N ALA A 37 5.19 -15.35 6.04
CA ALA A 37 6.58 -15.82 6.04
C ALA A 37 7.53 -14.98 6.93
N GLY A 38 7.01 -14.08 7.77
CA GLY A 38 7.80 -13.31 8.72
C GLY A 38 8.35 -11.98 8.18
N ALA A 39 7.69 -11.33 7.21
CA ALA A 39 8.07 -9.98 6.79
C ALA A 39 8.18 -9.02 8.00
N PRO A 40 9.23 -8.18 8.03
CA PRO A 40 9.35 -7.13 9.04
C PRO A 40 8.18 -6.14 9.00
N ASP A 41 8.06 -5.34 10.08
CA ASP A 41 7.18 -4.18 10.06
C ASP A 41 7.60 -3.21 8.95
N LEU A 42 6.65 -2.47 8.39
CA LEU A 42 6.87 -1.53 7.29
C LEU A 42 7.42 -2.18 6.01
N ALA A 43 7.28 -3.49 5.82
CA ALA A 43 7.62 -4.15 4.57
C ALA A 43 6.62 -3.74 3.46
N LEU A 44 7.13 -3.34 2.30
CA LEU A 44 6.36 -2.71 1.23
C LEU A 44 6.40 -3.54 -0.04
N VAL A 45 5.22 -3.84 -0.59
CA VAL A 45 5.03 -4.48 -1.90
C VAL A 45 4.44 -3.47 -2.86
N ILE A 46 5.01 -3.32 -4.05
CA ILE A 46 4.57 -2.38 -5.09
C ILE A 46 4.44 -3.12 -6.42
N ALA A 47 3.43 -2.78 -7.21
CA ALA A 47 3.29 -3.27 -8.57
C ALA A 47 2.92 -2.15 -9.54
N ASP A 48 3.48 -2.20 -10.76
CA ASP A 48 3.03 -1.31 -11.85
C ASP A 48 1.69 -1.80 -12.44
N GLU A 49 1.48 -3.11 -12.51
CA GLU A 49 0.24 -3.74 -12.95
C GLU A 49 -0.30 -4.78 -11.95
N GLN A 50 -1.63 -4.77 -11.75
CA GLN A 50 -2.36 -5.83 -11.05
C GLN A 50 -3.39 -6.50 -11.97
N THR A 51 -3.23 -7.79 -12.22
CA THR A 51 -4.11 -8.58 -13.09
C THR A 51 -5.30 -9.21 -12.34
N ALA A 52 -5.20 -9.32 -11.02
CA ALA A 52 -6.22 -9.89 -10.14
C ALA A 52 -6.42 -9.03 -8.86
N GLY A 53 -6.30 -7.70 -9.00
CA GLY A 53 -6.47 -6.76 -7.90
C GLY A 53 -7.85 -6.88 -7.25
N ARG A 54 -7.89 -6.80 -5.91
CA ARG A 54 -9.09 -7.03 -5.10
C ARG A 54 -9.54 -5.75 -4.41
N GLY A 55 -10.78 -5.35 -4.66
CA GLY A 55 -11.50 -4.34 -3.90
C GLY A 55 -12.35 -4.98 -2.79
N ARG A 56 -12.99 -4.11 -1.99
CA ARG A 56 -13.92 -4.55 -0.93
C ARG A 56 -15.12 -5.32 -1.52
N LEU A 57 -15.65 -6.26 -0.75
CA LEU A 57 -16.86 -7.04 -1.07
C LEU A 57 -16.75 -7.78 -2.41
N GLY A 58 -15.57 -8.31 -2.73
CA GLY A 58 -15.33 -9.10 -3.94
C GLY A 58 -15.28 -8.29 -5.23
N ARG A 59 -15.29 -6.95 -5.16
CA ARG A 59 -15.12 -6.10 -6.35
C ARG A 59 -13.71 -6.27 -6.92
N LYS A 60 -13.59 -6.11 -8.23
CA LYS A 60 -12.29 -6.08 -8.90
C LYS A 60 -11.66 -4.69 -8.78
N TRP A 61 -10.35 -4.65 -8.58
CA TRP A 61 -9.55 -3.45 -8.68
C TRP A 61 -8.60 -3.62 -9.86
N VAL A 62 -8.79 -2.82 -10.91
CA VAL A 62 -8.03 -2.92 -12.16
C VAL A 62 -6.90 -1.90 -12.12
N THR A 63 -5.67 -2.33 -12.34
CA THR A 63 -4.50 -1.44 -12.37
C THR A 63 -3.66 -1.78 -13.60
N PRO A 64 -3.93 -1.16 -14.77
CA PRO A 64 -3.05 -1.26 -15.92
C PRO A 64 -1.68 -0.61 -15.63
N PRO A 65 -0.62 -0.97 -16.38
CA PRO A 65 0.70 -0.37 -16.23
C PRO A 65 0.64 1.16 -16.27
N GLY A 66 1.31 1.83 -15.32
CA GLY A 66 1.41 3.29 -15.27
C GLY A 66 0.12 4.05 -14.92
N ALA A 67 -0.99 3.35 -14.64
CA ALA A 67 -2.28 4.00 -14.40
C ALA A 67 -2.52 4.39 -12.92
N ALA A 68 -1.86 3.73 -11.97
CA ALA A 68 -2.01 4.02 -10.55
C ALA A 68 -0.77 3.62 -9.74
N LEU A 69 -0.73 4.08 -8.48
CA LEU A 69 0.18 3.56 -7.46
C LEU A 69 -0.48 2.38 -6.74
N ALA A 70 -0.21 1.15 -7.18
CA ALA A 70 -0.65 -0.05 -6.48
C ALA A 70 0.43 -0.54 -5.51
N PHE A 71 0.12 -0.53 -4.22
CA PHE A 71 1.03 -1.03 -3.18
C PHE A 71 0.30 -1.60 -1.98
N SER A 72 1.02 -2.36 -1.17
CA SER A 72 0.55 -2.89 0.11
C SER A 72 1.67 -2.83 1.13
N LEU A 73 1.38 -2.23 2.28
CA LEU A 73 2.31 -2.06 3.40
C LEU A 73 1.93 -3.04 4.51
N VAL A 74 2.91 -3.84 4.96
CA VAL A 74 2.76 -4.72 6.11
C VAL A 74 2.96 -3.90 7.38
N LEU A 75 1.96 -3.93 8.26
CA LEU A 75 2.03 -3.35 9.59
C LEU A 75 2.00 -4.45 10.66
N ARG A 76 2.78 -4.29 11.73
CA ARG A 76 2.83 -5.18 12.90
C ARG A 76 2.38 -4.40 14.15
N PRO A 77 1.05 -4.29 14.39
CA PRO A 77 0.53 -3.57 15.53
C PRO A 77 1.05 -4.13 16.85
N ARG A 78 1.33 -3.25 17.82
CA ARG A 78 1.67 -3.67 19.19
C ARG A 78 0.43 -4.24 19.87
N PRO A 79 0.58 -5.05 20.94
CA PRO A 79 -0.57 -5.62 21.65
C PRO A 79 -1.62 -4.60 22.11
N VAL A 80 -1.18 -3.39 22.50
CA VAL A 80 -2.05 -2.27 22.91
C VAL A 80 -2.93 -1.73 21.79
N GLU A 81 -2.59 -2.00 20.53
CA GLU A 81 -3.28 -1.47 19.35
C GLU A 81 -4.35 -2.44 18.83
N ARG A 82 -4.51 -3.61 19.44
CA ARG A 82 -5.41 -4.68 18.96
C ARG A 82 -6.85 -4.18 18.77
N ASP A 83 -7.36 -3.41 19.72
CA ASP A 83 -8.75 -2.94 19.70
C ASP A 83 -8.99 -1.84 18.66
N VAL A 84 -7.92 -1.19 18.18
CA VAL A 84 -7.99 -0.11 17.18
C VAL A 84 -7.56 -0.54 15.78
N ILE A 85 -7.20 -1.81 15.56
CA ILE A 85 -6.91 -2.36 14.22
C ILE A 85 -8.01 -2.02 13.20
N PRO A 86 -9.33 -2.06 13.52
CA PRO A 86 -10.37 -1.67 12.56
C PRO A 86 -10.24 -0.24 12.03
N LEU A 87 -9.57 0.66 12.77
CA LEU A 87 -9.33 2.06 12.37
C LEU A 87 -8.16 2.21 11.40
N TYR A 88 -7.36 1.17 11.14
CA TYR A 88 -6.19 1.29 10.27
C TYR A 88 -6.57 1.59 8.82
N SER A 89 -7.72 1.11 8.35
CA SER A 89 -8.24 1.50 7.03
C SER A 89 -8.54 3.00 6.96
N ALA A 90 -9.04 3.57 8.07
CA ALA A 90 -9.32 5.00 8.18
C ALA A 90 -8.03 5.82 8.26
N LEU A 91 -7.05 5.33 9.02
CA LEU A 91 -5.72 5.91 9.08
C LEU A 91 -5.07 5.96 7.69
N GLY A 92 -5.18 4.89 6.89
CA GLY A 92 -4.68 4.87 5.52
C GLY A 92 -5.35 5.91 4.63
N ALA A 93 -6.67 6.09 4.73
CA ALA A 93 -7.39 7.12 3.97
C ALA A 93 -6.93 8.54 4.35
N LEU A 94 -6.77 8.82 5.64
CA LEU A 94 -6.26 10.11 6.13
C LEU A 94 -4.82 10.37 5.65
N ALA A 95 -3.95 9.35 5.68
CA ALA A 95 -2.58 9.48 5.19
C ALA A 95 -2.51 9.86 3.70
N VAL A 96 -3.39 9.28 2.87
CA VAL A 96 -3.48 9.65 1.45
C VAL A 96 -3.98 11.08 1.27
N VAL A 97 -4.99 11.51 2.04
CA VAL A 97 -5.48 12.90 2.04
C VAL A 97 -4.34 13.86 2.38
N SER A 98 -3.66 13.65 3.51
CA SER A 98 -2.55 14.51 3.93
C SER A 98 -1.45 14.58 2.89
N ALA A 99 -1.05 13.45 2.30
CA ALA A 99 -0.04 13.43 1.25
C ALA A 99 -0.46 14.24 -0.01
N LEU A 100 -1.73 14.15 -0.40
CA LEU A 100 -2.27 14.88 -1.55
C LEU A 100 -2.43 16.38 -1.28
N GLU A 101 -2.82 16.77 -0.08
CA GLU A 101 -2.89 18.18 0.36
C GLU A 101 -1.50 18.81 0.40
N GLU A 102 -0.54 18.17 1.09
CA GLU A 102 0.82 18.67 1.26
C GLU A 102 1.58 18.77 -0.06
N LYS A 103 1.45 17.76 -0.93
CA LYS A 103 2.25 17.67 -2.15
C LYS A 103 1.65 18.44 -3.33
N TYR A 104 0.33 18.52 -3.40
CA TYR A 104 -0.36 19.04 -4.58
C TYR A 104 -1.33 20.20 -4.28
N GLY A 105 -1.51 20.61 -3.02
CA GLY A 105 -2.44 21.67 -2.64
C GLY A 105 -3.90 21.36 -2.96
N SER A 106 -4.21 20.07 -3.17
CA SER A 106 -5.57 19.60 -3.44
C SER A 106 -6.43 19.64 -2.17
N LYS A 107 -7.76 19.43 -2.31
CA LYS A 107 -8.69 19.30 -1.18
C LYS A 107 -9.48 17.98 -1.30
N PRO A 108 -8.82 16.83 -1.12
CA PRO A 108 -9.47 15.53 -1.26
C PRO A 108 -10.40 15.26 -0.08
N GLU A 109 -11.51 14.61 -0.35
CA GLU A 109 -12.50 14.23 0.66
C GLU A 109 -12.56 12.72 0.83
N ILE A 110 -12.94 12.27 2.03
CA ILE A 110 -13.10 10.84 2.33
C ILE A 110 -14.58 10.47 2.29
N LYS A 111 -14.93 9.57 1.36
CA LYS A 111 -16.20 8.86 1.40
C LYS A 111 -16.05 7.56 2.18
N TRP A 112 -16.59 7.52 3.39
CA TRP A 112 -16.56 6.35 4.25
C TRP A 112 -17.60 5.28 3.86
N PRO A 113 -17.34 3.97 4.04
CA PRO A 113 -16.05 3.27 4.14
C PRO A 113 -15.67 2.44 2.90
#